data_AF-A0A4R7ZMS0-F1
#
_entry.id   AF-A0A4R7ZMS0-F1
#
_cell.length_a   1.000
_cell.length_b   1.000
_cell.length_c   1.000
_cell.angle_alpha   90.00
_cell.angle_beta   90.00
_cell.angle_gamma   90.00
#
_symmetry.space_group_name_H-M   'P 1'
#
loop_
_entity.id
_entity.type
_entity.pdbx_description
1 polymer ?
#
loop_
_entity_poly.entity_id
_entity_poly.type
_entity_poly.pdbx_seq_one_letter_code
_entity_poly.pdbx_strand_id
1 'polypeptide(L)'
;MNRRTAQSLEQTWADRLGIDSPDAVGHELAARFEHLSRFVLTDEMPPRGELVSAEAATAYGELWVLAGFLADAKEAMTGEEDDGR
;
A
#
# COMPACT_ATOMS: atom_id res chain seq x y z
N MET A 1 31.64 -13.44 0.10
CA MET A 1 30.33 -13.62 0.76
C MET A 1 29.44 -12.46 0.32
N ASN A 2 28.70 -12.61 -0.77
CA ASN A 2 27.77 -11.58 -1.24
C ASN A 2 26.41 -11.84 -0.60
N ARG A 3 26.22 -11.37 0.64
CA ARG A 3 24.86 -11.12 1.14
C ARG A 3 24.43 -9.79 0.55
N ARG A 4 23.87 -9.79 -0.66
CA ARG A 4 22.90 -8.76 -0.99
C ARG A 4 21.75 -9.04 -0.02
N THR A 5 21.65 -8.23 1.02
CA THR A 5 20.47 -8.19 1.87
C THR A 5 19.31 -7.89 0.94
N ALA A 6 18.53 -8.92 0.59
CA ALA A 6 17.18 -8.72 0.09
C ALA A 6 16.51 -7.81 1.12
N GLN A 7 16.19 -6.59 0.72
CA GLN A 7 15.55 -5.61 1.58
C GLN A 7 14.22 -6.25 2.00
N SER A 8 13.94 -6.33 3.31
CA SER A 8 12.70 -6.97 3.75
C SER A 8 11.50 -6.20 3.20
N LEU A 9 10.36 -6.86 3.07
CA LEU A 9 9.12 -6.23 2.59
C LEU A 9 8.79 -4.99 3.43
N GLU A 10 8.97 -5.08 4.74
CA GLU A 10 8.74 -4.00 5.70
C GLU A 10 9.69 -2.82 5.45
N GLN A 11 10.97 -3.06 5.18
CA GLN A 11 11.90 -1.96 4.88
C GLN A 11 11.56 -1.29 3.55
N THR A 12 11.22 -2.07 2.53
CA THR A 12 10.78 -1.55 1.22
C THR A 12 9.54 -0.67 1.37
N TRP A 13 8.60 -1.08 2.22
CA TRP A 13 7.36 -0.35 2.45
C TRP A 13 7.53 0.83 3.40
N ALA A 14 8.44 0.78 4.37
CA ALA A 14 8.80 1.93 5.18
C ALA A 14 9.31 3.09 4.30
N ASP A 15 10.19 2.77 3.35
CA ASP A 15 10.76 3.74 2.41
C ASP A 15 9.66 4.34 1.50
N ARG A 16 8.73 3.50 0.99
CA ARG A 16 7.62 3.94 0.12
C ARG A 16 6.56 4.77 0.86
N LEU A 17 6.31 4.46 2.13
CA LEU A 17 5.35 5.19 2.96
C LEU A 17 5.97 6.46 3.57
N GLY A 18 7.29 6.61 3.51
CA GLY A 18 8.02 7.73 4.09
C GLY A 18 8.05 7.68 5.63
N ILE A 19 8.07 6.49 6.21
CA ILE A 19 8.08 6.27 7.66
C ILE A 19 9.44 5.74 8.12
N ASP A 20 9.88 6.18 9.29
CA ASP A 20 11.24 5.91 9.79
C ASP A 20 11.45 4.49 10.32
N SER A 21 10.38 3.74 10.57
CA SER A 21 10.45 2.41 11.20
C SER A 21 9.70 1.35 10.39
N PRO A 22 10.38 0.29 9.94
CA PRO A 22 9.76 -0.90 9.36
C PRO A 22 8.72 -1.55 10.28
N ASP A 23 8.93 -1.50 11.60
CA ASP A 23 7.99 -2.06 12.58
C ASP A 23 6.65 -1.29 12.61
N ALA A 24 6.63 -0.04 12.13
CA ALA A 24 5.42 0.78 12.08
C ALA A 24 4.57 0.54 10.81
N VAL A 25 5.10 -0.17 9.81
CA VAL A 25 4.40 -0.42 8.52
C VAL A 25 3.03 -1.06 8.74
N GLY A 26 2.94 -2.07 9.59
CA GLY A 26 1.66 -2.74 9.87
C GLY A 26 0.62 -1.82 10.50
N HIS A 27 1.04 -0.91 11.39
CA HIS A 27 0.15 0.05 12.02
C HIS A 27 -0.34 1.12 11.04
N GLU A 28 0.58 1.66 10.22
CA GLU A 28 0.26 2.65 9.19
C GLU A 28 -0.71 2.09 8.14
N LEU A 29 -0.47 0.86 7.67
CA LEU A 29 -1.35 0.19 6.71
C LEU A 29 -2.74 -0.07 7.31
N ALA A 30 -2.82 -0.44 8.59
CA ALA A 30 -4.10 -0.63 9.27
C ALA A 30 -4.88 0.69 9.38
N ALA A 31 -4.21 1.80 9.73
CA ALA A 31 -4.82 3.12 9.79
C ALA A 31 -5.35 3.59 8.43
N ARG A 32 -4.55 3.42 7.36
CA ARG A 32 -4.99 3.72 5.99
C ARG A 32 -6.15 2.84 5.55
N PHE A 33 -6.13 1.55 5.86
CA PHE A 33 -7.26 0.66 5.56
C PHE A 33 -8.54 1.06 6.30
N GLU A 34 -8.45 1.44 7.58
CA GLU A 34 -9.61 1.93 8.34
C GLU A 34 -10.17 3.22 7.70
N HIS A 35 -9.30 4.16 7.36
CA HIS A 35 -9.70 5.41 6.70
C HIS A 35 -10.40 5.15 5.36
N LEU A 36 -9.78 4.33 4.50
CA LEU A 36 -10.30 3.97 3.18
C LEU A 36 -11.59 3.17 3.25
N SER A 37 -11.70 2.22 4.18
CA SER A 37 -12.94 1.44 4.36
C SER A 37 -14.09 2.34 4.80
N ARG A 38 -13.84 3.31 5.69
CA ARG A 38 -14.85 4.32 6.03
C ARG A 38 -15.26 5.12 4.79
N PHE A 39 -14.29 5.64 4.04
CA PHE A 39 -14.52 6.45 2.84
C PHE A 39 -15.34 5.72 1.75
N VAL A 40 -15.09 4.41 1.55
CA VAL A 40 -15.83 3.59 0.60
C VAL A 40 -17.23 3.24 1.11
N LEU A 41 -17.38 2.97 2.41
CA LEU A 41 -18.65 2.56 3.01
C LEU A 41 -19.61 3.72 3.29
N THR A 42 -19.12 4.96 3.36
CA THR A 42 -19.93 6.18 3.57
C THR A 42 -20.51 6.75 2.27
N ASP A 43 -20.25 6.13 1.11
CA ASP A 43 -20.66 6.63 -0.22
C ASP A 43 -20.14 8.05 -0.52
N GLU A 44 -19.06 8.46 0.17
CA GLU A 44 -18.32 9.72 -0.09
C GLU A 44 -17.47 9.62 -1.38
N MET A 45 -17.48 8.47 -2.02
CA MET A 45 -16.81 8.21 -3.29
C MET A 45 -17.73 8.65 -4.44
N PRO A 46 -17.37 9.71 -5.19
CA PRO A 46 -18.25 10.23 -6.23
C PRO A 46 -18.50 9.17 -7.32
N PRO A 47 -19.72 9.09 -7.87
CA PRO A 47 -20.02 8.19 -8.98
C PRO A 47 -19.11 8.49 -10.17
N ARG A 48 -18.73 7.45 -10.90
CA ARG A 48 -17.85 7.57 -12.08
C ARG A 48 -18.38 8.65 -13.04
N GLY A 49 -17.55 9.67 -13.29
CA GLY A 49 -17.84 10.73 -14.27
C GLY A 49 -18.09 12.11 -13.66
N GLU A 50 -18.14 12.22 -12.33
CA GLU A 50 -18.20 13.52 -11.65
C GLU A 50 -16.81 14.06 -11.27
N LEU A 51 -16.73 15.37 -10.99
CA LEU A 51 -15.51 16.03 -10.52
C LEU A 51 -15.07 15.39 -9.20
N VAL A 52 -13.97 14.65 -9.24
CA VAL A 52 -13.35 14.02 -8.07
C VAL A 52 -12.85 15.12 -7.13
N SER A 53 -13.34 15.14 -5.89
CA SER A 53 -12.84 16.05 -4.86
C SER A 53 -11.36 15.74 -4.56
N ALA A 54 -10.60 16.72 -4.05
CA ALA A 54 -9.20 16.49 -3.68
C ALA A 54 -9.04 15.36 -2.62
N GLU A 55 -10.03 15.23 -1.75
CA GLU A 55 -10.14 14.16 -0.74
C GLU A 55 -10.36 12.79 -1.40
N ALA A 56 -11.28 12.71 -2.36
CA ALA A 56 -11.49 11.49 -3.13
C ALA A 56 -10.26 11.09 -3.97
N ALA A 57 -9.56 12.07 -4.56
CA ALA A 57 -8.33 11.81 -5.29
C ALA A 57 -7.21 11.25 -4.38
N THR A 58 -7.13 11.75 -3.15
CA THR A 58 -6.19 11.26 -2.13
C THR A 58 -6.54 9.84 -1.72
N ALA A 59 -7.81 9.56 -1.41
CA ALA A 59 -8.28 8.22 -1.09
C ALA A 59 -8.04 7.22 -2.22
N TYR A 60 -8.23 7.62 -3.49
CA TYR A 60 -7.89 6.77 -4.64
C TYR A 60 -6.38 6.46 -4.71
N GLY A 61 -5.52 7.45 -4.43
CA GLY A 61 -4.08 7.26 -4.36
C GLY A 61 -3.70 6.26 -3.26
N GLU A 62 -4.28 6.40 -2.07
CA GLU A 62 -4.06 5.49 -0.96
C GLU A 62 -4.56 4.06 -1.24
N LEU A 63 -5.70 3.89 -1.93
CA LEU A 63 -6.18 2.59 -2.39
C LEU A 63 -5.19 1.91 -3.36
N TRP A 64 -4.63 2.68 -4.29
CA TRP A 64 -3.61 2.18 -5.21
C TRP A 64 -2.34 1.72 -4.49
N VAL A 65 -1.90 2.49 -3.49
CA VAL A 65 -0.76 2.14 -2.64
C VAL A 65 -1.04 0.84 -1.88
N LEU A 66 -2.23 0.69 -1.28
CA LEU A 66 -2.61 -0.54 -0.58
C LEU A 66 -2.66 -1.77 -1.50
N ALA A 67 -3.19 -1.61 -2.72
CA ALA A 67 -3.22 -2.68 -3.70
C ALA A 67 -1.80 -3.15 -4.08
N GLY A 68 -0.86 -2.20 -4.21
CA GLY A 68 0.56 -2.51 -4.41
C GLY A 68 1.16 -3.31 -3.25
N PHE A 69 0.84 -2.94 -2.00
CA PHE A 69 1.32 -3.69 -0.82
C PHE A 69 0.84 -5.13 -0.83
N LEU A 70 -0.44 -5.35 -1.12
CA LEU A 70 -1.00 -6.70 -1.15
C LEU A 70 -0.41 -7.56 -2.27
N ALA A 71 -0.06 -6.95 -3.41
CA ALA A 71 0.63 -7.64 -4.50
C ALA A 71 2.04 -8.07 -4.07
N ASP A 72 2.84 -7.16 -3.51
CA ASP A 72 4.19 -7.46 -3.03
C ASP A 72 4.17 -8.50 -1.89
N ALA A 73 3.21 -8.39 -0.97
CA ALA A 73 3.04 -9.36 0.12
C ALA A 73 2.67 -10.74 -0.41
N LYS A 74 1.79 -10.81 -1.43
CA LYS A 74 1.44 -12.07 -2.08
C LYS A 74 2.66 -12.70 -2.73
N GLU A 75 3.45 -11.94 -3.49
CA GLU A 75 4.68 -12.41 -4.15
C GLU A 75 5.69 -12.96 -3.13
N ALA A 76 5.92 -12.19 -2.05
CA ALA A 76 6.81 -12.61 -0.97
C ALA A 76 6.34 -13.90 -0.27
N MET A 77 5.03 -14.12 -0.16
CA MET A 77 4.44 -15.33 0.42
C MET A 77 4.42 -16.53 -0.52
N THR A 78 4.23 -16.31 -1.84
CA THR A 78 4.20 -17.41 -2.82
C THR A 78 5.60 -17.85 -3.24
N GLY A 79 6.64 -17.07 -2.92
CA GLY A 79 8.02 -17.38 -3.30
C GLY A 79 8.24 -17.33 -4.82
N GLU A 80 7.31 -16.72 -5.55
CA GLU A 80 7.51 -16.32 -6.93
C GLU A 80 8.39 -15.07 -6.88
N GLU A 81 9.68 -15.24 -6.56
CA GLU A 81 10.66 -14.24 -7.00
C GLU A 81 10.48 -14.18 -8.52
N ASP A 82 9.93 -13.07 -9.03
CA ASP A 82 9.83 -12.82 -10.47
C ASP A 82 11.27 -12.82 -11.01
N ASP A 83 11.72 -14.00 -11.44
CA ASP A 83 13.00 -14.24 -12.09
C ASP A 83 12.84 -13.62 -13.48
N GLY A 84 13.02 -12.29 -13.50
CA GLY A 84 12.78 -11.42 -14.62
C GLY A 84 13.35 -12.01 -15.89
N ARG A 85 12.46 -12.25 -16.85
CA ARG A 85 12.81 -12.64 -18.20
C ARG A 85 12.44 -11.56 -19.21
#